data_AF-A0A395HZE8-F1
#
_entry.id   AF-A0A395HZE8-F1
#
_cell.length_a   1.000
_cell.length_b   1.000
_cell.length_c   1.000
_cell.angle_alpha   90.00
_cell.angle_beta   90.00
_cell.angle_gamma   90.00
#
_symmetry.space_group_name_H-M   'P 1'
#
loop_
_entity.id
_entity.type
_entity.pdbx_description
1 polymer ?
#
loop_
_entity_poly.entity_id
_entity_poly.type
_entity_poly.pdbx_seq_one_letter_code
_entity_poly.pdbx_strand_id
1 'polypeptide(L)'
;MAYSIYQLDHDLRVFLLLLGTPILYSLFLIFRVFVIPPAVTKSVRTRASERALPSAWRTVNEELDTSLDCHGQFWWRRTGILLAELLHDAEYTQDRQRDVLRLFGGGAVPFLGLERESGAPGWKSFMTDDHHPIELSWDWHTGQQAPTVRFSIEPVSRAAATMKDPENWSGDRQFRQVLPRILPAMNTQWLRHFDQALSPAVPPEGFMEGHPSKIFYAFDLEEADQTGKVYYFPGFEARATHQTNLDVLVRAIQTAPRCSDSAPHHLSAALGLFQAFVRDPSTAPLELDMMAIDLVDPAQSRIKIYFRSRETSFASVRRTMSLGGKVSDPWLQPGLRNLKRLWDNVLDQGDVPEEGALRGTTSTHRTAGMLYNVEFRLGSETPKVKIYIPVRHYARSDWQVFTGLREYLRGGEANGQASASIPHYGRALGTILTSALENQTGIHTYIGCSVQRGGELRVVSYINGQTDKFRPEWGASN
;
A
#
# COMPACT_ATOMS: atom_id res chain seq x y z
N MET A 1 47.39 -10.53 -41.19
CA MET A 1 48.56 -11.00 -40.39
C MET A 1 48.10 -11.17 -38.96
N ALA A 2 48.01 -12.41 -38.50
CA ALA A 2 47.73 -12.73 -37.10
C ALA A 2 49.07 -12.77 -36.34
N TYR A 3 49.12 -12.17 -35.16
CA TYR A 3 50.10 -12.48 -34.11
C TYR A 3 49.42 -12.46 -32.74
N SER A 4 49.94 -13.29 -31.86
CA SER A 4 49.24 -14.11 -30.86
C SER A 4 49.38 -13.58 -29.42
N ILE A 5 48.35 -13.83 -28.60
CA ILE A 5 48.14 -13.43 -27.19
C ILE A 5 49.00 -14.24 -26.18
N TYR A 6 49.96 -15.03 -26.64
CA TYR A 6 50.67 -16.01 -25.79
C TYR A 6 51.94 -15.53 -25.08
N GLN A 7 52.24 -14.22 -25.09
CA GLN A 7 53.46 -13.68 -24.45
C GLN A 7 53.21 -12.74 -23.25
N LEU A 8 51.95 -12.42 -22.94
CA LEU A 8 51.62 -11.58 -21.77
C LEU A 8 51.39 -12.36 -20.46
N ASP A 9 51.29 -13.70 -20.52
CA ASP A 9 50.92 -14.52 -19.36
C ASP A 9 52.14 -14.99 -18.51
N HIS A 10 53.36 -14.85 -19.05
CA HIS A 10 54.57 -15.32 -18.36
C HIS A 10 55.24 -14.24 -17.48
N ASP A 11 55.10 -12.95 -17.84
CA ASP A 11 55.68 -11.84 -17.06
C ASP A 11 54.77 -11.37 -15.90
N LEU A 12 53.45 -11.60 -16.00
CA LEU A 12 52.52 -11.26 -14.90
C LEU A 12 52.64 -12.21 -13.70
N ARG A 13 53.06 -13.47 -13.94
CA ARG A 13 53.21 -14.49 -12.90
C ARG A 13 54.46 -14.31 -12.03
N VAL A 14 55.49 -13.62 -12.52
CA VAL A 14 56.70 -13.34 -11.73
C VAL A 14 56.53 -12.08 -10.87
N PHE A 15 55.69 -11.12 -11.27
CA PHE A 15 55.46 -9.90 -10.50
C PHE A 15 54.49 -10.09 -9.31
N LEU A 16 53.64 -11.12 -9.33
CA LEU A 16 52.67 -11.42 -8.27
C LEU A 16 53.22 -12.24 -7.09
N LEU A 17 54.51 -12.61 -7.11
CA LEU A 17 55.15 -13.41 -6.05
C LEU A 17 55.97 -12.59 -5.02
N LEU A 18 56.00 -11.25 -5.12
CA LEU A 18 56.88 -10.43 -4.27
C LEU A 18 56.22 -9.29 -3.48
N LEU A 19 54.89 -9.17 -3.44
CA LEU A 19 54.23 -8.11 -2.64
C LEU A 19 53.16 -8.69 -1.72
N GLY A 20 53.45 -8.60 -0.42
CA GLY A 20 52.62 -9.11 0.67
C GLY A 20 51.23 -8.47 0.74
N THR A 21 50.29 -9.30 1.17
CA THR A 21 48.89 -9.04 1.50
C THR A 21 48.75 -8.02 2.63
N PRO A 22 48.65 -6.70 2.33
CA PRO A 22 47.43 -5.99 2.73
C PRO A 22 46.98 -4.81 1.83
N ILE A 23 47.58 -4.55 0.65
CA ILE A 23 47.26 -3.34 -0.15
C ILE A 23 46.20 -3.57 -1.25
N LEU A 24 45.80 -4.83 -1.51
CA LEU A 24 44.79 -5.15 -2.54
C LEU A 24 43.33 -4.86 -2.15
N TYR A 25 43.03 -4.62 -0.87
CA TYR A 25 41.66 -4.33 -0.41
C TYR A 25 41.23 -2.87 -0.64
N SER A 26 42.16 -1.92 -0.71
CA SER A 26 41.82 -0.49 -0.82
C SER A 26 41.66 0.00 -2.26
N LEU A 27 42.17 -0.73 -3.26
CA LEU A 27 41.98 -0.38 -4.68
C LEU A 27 40.72 -0.99 -5.30
N PHE A 28 40.18 -2.07 -4.72
CA PHE A 28 38.91 -2.66 -5.16
C PHE A 28 37.66 -1.89 -4.68
N LEU A 29 37.80 -1.00 -3.69
CA LEU A 29 36.69 -0.17 -3.20
C LEU A 29 36.49 1.13 -4.00
N ILE A 30 37.49 1.61 -4.74
CA ILE A 30 37.44 2.92 -5.40
C ILE A 30 36.82 2.87 -6.81
N PHE A 31 36.71 1.70 -7.43
CA PHE A 31 36.07 1.55 -8.77
C PHE A 31 34.61 1.08 -8.75
N ARG A 32 33.99 0.94 -7.57
CA ARG A 32 32.52 0.76 -7.43
C ARG A 32 31.80 2.10 -7.25
N VAL A 33 32.16 3.09 -8.05
CA VAL A 33 31.19 4.13 -8.42
C VAL A 33 30.17 3.43 -9.31
N PHE A 34 28.98 3.15 -8.76
CA PHE A 34 27.87 2.51 -9.47
C PHE A 34 27.39 3.41 -10.62
N VAL A 35 28.05 3.31 -11.77
CA VAL A 35 27.41 3.62 -13.05
C VAL A 35 26.55 2.41 -13.39
N ILE A 36 25.23 2.58 -13.30
CA ILE A 36 24.25 1.60 -13.77
C ILE A 36 24.59 1.25 -15.22
N PRO A 37 24.80 -0.03 -15.58
CA PRO A 37 25.06 -0.39 -16.97
C PRO A 37 23.85 0.00 -17.84
N PRO A 38 24.03 0.79 -18.91
CA PRO A 38 22.95 1.22 -19.82
C PRO A 38 22.15 0.06 -20.45
N ALA A 39 22.69 -1.16 -20.39
CA ALA A 39 22.14 -2.36 -21.00
C ALA A 39 20.89 -2.91 -20.28
N VAL A 40 20.78 -2.77 -18.95
CA VAL A 40 19.63 -3.30 -18.18
C VAL A 40 18.43 -2.34 -18.27
N THR A 41 18.68 -1.03 -18.30
CA THR A 41 17.67 -0.01 -18.62
C THR A 41 17.16 -0.14 -20.05
N LYS A 42 18.02 -0.57 -21.00
CA LYS A 42 17.61 -0.84 -22.39
C LYS A 42 16.71 -2.08 -22.51
N SER A 43 16.98 -3.18 -21.80
CA SER A 43 16.22 -4.42 -21.98
C SER A 43 14.79 -4.37 -21.44
N VAL A 44 14.52 -3.54 -20.43
CA VAL A 44 13.15 -3.23 -19.98
C VAL A 44 12.47 -2.27 -20.95
N ARG A 45 13.22 -1.29 -21.50
CA ARG A 45 12.71 -0.30 -22.47
C ARG A 45 12.27 -0.91 -23.81
N THR A 46 13.00 -1.89 -24.37
CA THR A 46 12.69 -2.42 -25.71
C THR A 46 11.59 -3.48 -25.77
N ARG A 47 11.22 -4.15 -24.67
CA ARG A 47 10.12 -5.13 -24.68
C ARG A 47 8.75 -4.55 -24.33
N ALA A 48 8.70 -3.42 -23.63
CA ALA A 48 7.44 -2.82 -23.19
C ALA A 48 6.79 -1.90 -24.25
N SER A 49 7.49 -1.49 -25.31
CA SER A 49 6.96 -0.54 -26.31
C SER A 49 6.15 -1.17 -27.45
N GLU A 50 5.97 -2.49 -27.49
CA GLU A 50 5.24 -3.19 -28.58
C GLU A 50 4.16 -4.17 -28.08
N ARG A 51 3.90 -4.25 -26.77
CA ARG A 51 2.91 -5.18 -26.23
C ARG A 51 1.50 -4.63 -26.45
N ALA A 52 0.65 -5.39 -27.14
CA ALA A 52 -0.77 -5.10 -27.23
C ALA A 52 -1.42 -5.18 -25.84
N LEU A 53 -2.38 -4.30 -25.58
CA LEU A 53 -3.14 -4.29 -24.33
C LEU A 53 -3.80 -5.64 -24.05
N PRO A 54 -3.98 -6.01 -22.75
CA PRO A 54 -4.70 -7.19 -22.34
C PRO A 54 -6.02 -7.31 -23.10
N SER A 55 -6.31 -8.49 -23.63
CA SER A 55 -7.56 -8.73 -24.38
C SER A 55 -8.79 -8.39 -23.53
N ALA A 56 -8.74 -8.70 -22.23
CA ALA A 56 -9.79 -8.36 -21.28
C ALA A 56 -10.04 -6.84 -21.19
N TRP A 57 -8.98 -6.02 -21.19
CA TRP A 57 -9.12 -4.57 -21.23
C TRP A 57 -9.84 -4.10 -22.49
N ARG A 58 -9.42 -4.58 -23.68
CA ARG A 58 -10.03 -4.17 -24.95
C ARG A 58 -11.52 -4.48 -24.99
N THR A 59 -11.91 -5.71 -24.62
CA THR A 59 -13.31 -6.12 -24.57
C THR A 59 -14.13 -5.26 -23.59
N VAL A 60 -13.68 -5.09 -22.35
CA VAL A 60 -14.46 -4.34 -21.35
C VAL A 60 -14.45 -2.83 -21.66
N ASN A 61 -13.38 -2.30 -22.25
CA ASN A 61 -13.32 -0.91 -22.67
C ASN A 61 -14.38 -0.61 -23.76
N GLU A 62 -14.53 -1.50 -24.75
CA GLU A 62 -15.58 -1.39 -25.77
C GLU A 62 -16.99 -1.49 -25.15
N GLU A 63 -17.19 -2.39 -24.18
CA GLU A 63 -18.47 -2.52 -23.46
C GLU A 63 -18.85 -1.25 -22.67
N LEU A 64 -17.86 -0.59 -22.07
CA LEU A 64 -18.08 0.55 -21.17
C LEU A 64 -18.06 1.92 -21.87
N ASP A 65 -17.55 2.02 -23.10
CA ASP A 65 -17.29 3.29 -23.81
C ASP A 65 -18.52 4.23 -23.86
N THR A 66 -19.71 3.67 -24.02
CA THR A 66 -20.97 4.43 -24.07
C THR A 66 -21.71 4.51 -22.74
N SER A 67 -21.27 3.75 -21.73
CA SER A 67 -21.94 3.65 -20.42
C SER A 67 -21.42 4.66 -19.40
N LEU A 68 -20.18 5.13 -19.58
CA LEU A 68 -19.52 6.07 -18.68
C LEU A 68 -19.67 7.50 -19.21
N ASP A 69 -20.00 8.43 -18.31
CA ASP A 69 -19.91 9.87 -18.62
C ASP A 69 -18.44 10.30 -18.80
N CYS A 70 -18.20 11.54 -19.21
CA CYS A 70 -16.84 12.03 -19.48
C CYS A 70 -15.88 11.83 -18.29
N HIS A 71 -16.35 12.08 -17.08
CA HIS A 71 -15.55 11.91 -15.87
C HIS A 71 -15.29 10.44 -15.55
N GLY A 72 -16.27 9.56 -15.77
CA GLY A 72 -16.10 8.12 -15.65
C GLY A 72 -15.09 7.61 -16.67
N GLN A 73 -15.16 8.07 -17.91
CA GLN A 73 -14.18 7.74 -18.96
C GLN A 73 -12.78 8.20 -18.58
N PHE A 74 -12.63 9.40 -18.01
CA PHE A 74 -11.36 9.89 -17.50
C PHE A 74 -10.77 8.94 -16.44
N TRP A 75 -11.54 8.59 -15.41
CA TRP A 75 -11.08 7.69 -14.36
C TRP A 75 -10.81 6.28 -14.86
N TRP A 76 -11.63 5.78 -15.77
CA TRP A 76 -11.47 4.47 -16.40
C TRP A 76 -10.15 4.39 -17.17
N ARG A 77 -9.84 5.38 -18.02
CA ARG A 77 -8.57 5.45 -18.75
C ARG A 77 -7.37 5.61 -17.83
N ARG A 78 -7.53 6.32 -16.70
CA ARG A 78 -6.46 6.56 -15.72
C ARG A 78 -6.16 5.34 -14.85
N THR A 79 -7.17 4.66 -14.34
CA THR A 79 -6.99 3.63 -13.30
C THR A 79 -7.37 2.22 -13.76
N GLY A 80 -8.33 2.12 -14.68
CA GLY A 80 -8.76 0.83 -15.23
C GLY A 80 -7.66 0.15 -16.04
N ILE A 81 -6.90 0.91 -16.84
CA ILE A 81 -5.81 0.34 -17.64
C ILE A 81 -4.68 -0.21 -16.76
N LEU A 82 -4.32 0.52 -15.69
CA LEU A 82 -3.33 0.07 -14.73
C LEU A 82 -3.83 -1.17 -13.97
N LEU A 83 -5.10 -1.19 -13.55
CA LEU A 83 -5.71 -2.36 -12.96
C LEU A 83 -5.66 -3.57 -13.91
N ALA A 84 -5.96 -3.38 -15.20
CA ALA A 84 -5.92 -4.45 -16.19
C ALA A 84 -4.52 -5.05 -16.37
N GLU A 85 -3.48 -4.21 -16.44
CA GLU A 85 -2.09 -4.67 -16.51
C GLU A 85 -1.69 -5.44 -15.24
N LEU A 86 -2.09 -4.95 -14.06
CA LEU A 86 -1.79 -5.63 -12.81
C LEU A 86 -2.49 -6.99 -12.75
N LEU A 87 -3.77 -7.10 -13.12
CA LEU A 87 -4.48 -8.39 -13.15
C LEU A 87 -3.84 -9.35 -14.16
N HIS A 88 -3.48 -8.83 -15.34
CA HIS A 88 -2.89 -9.64 -16.39
C HIS A 88 -1.54 -10.22 -15.99
N ASP A 89 -0.63 -9.38 -15.49
CA ASP A 89 0.70 -9.84 -15.07
C ASP A 89 0.68 -10.56 -13.72
N ALA A 90 -0.37 -10.40 -12.89
CA ALA A 90 -0.63 -11.25 -11.73
C ALA A 90 -1.22 -12.63 -12.08
N GLU A 91 -1.37 -12.93 -13.38
CA GLU A 91 -1.75 -14.25 -13.91
C GLU A 91 -3.21 -14.66 -13.61
N TYR A 92 -4.10 -13.69 -13.42
CA TYR A 92 -5.55 -13.94 -13.33
C TYR A 92 -6.06 -14.55 -14.64
N THR A 93 -7.06 -15.42 -14.57
CA THR A 93 -7.69 -15.94 -15.80
C THR A 93 -8.34 -14.82 -16.61
N GLN A 94 -8.44 -14.99 -17.93
CA GLN A 94 -9.01 -13.96 -18.81
C GLN A 94 -10.47 -13.63 -18.44
N ASP A 95 -11.22 -14.62 -17.96
CA ASP A 95 -12.60 -14.45 -17.50
C ASP A 95 -12.64 -13.61 -16.23
N ARG A 96 -11.81 -13.95 -15.24
CA ARG A 96 -11.70 -13.19 -14.01
C ARG A 96 -11.23 -11.76 -14.24
N GLN A 97 -10.28 -11.54 -15.16
CA GLN A 97 -9.88 -10.19 -15.57
C GLN A 97 -11.07 -9.37 -16.07
N ARG A 98 -11.92 -9.94 -16.95
CA ARG A 98 -13.11 -9.24 -17.47
C ARG A 98 -14.12 -8.94 -16.36
N ASP A 99 -14.36 -9.91 -15.47
CA ASP A 99 -15.34 -9.74 -14.38
C ASP A 99 -14.91 -8.65 -13.40
N VAL A 100 -13.64 -8.65 -12.99
CA VAL A 100 -13.09 -7.60 -12.13
C VAL A 100 -13.15 -6.24 -12.81
N LEU A 101 -12.77 -6.16 -14.09
CA LEU A 101 -12.79 -4.91 -14.85
C LEU A 101 -14.20 -4.35 -15.01
N ARG A 102 -15.21 -5.20 -15.25
CA ARG A 102 -16.63 -4.77 -15.29
C ARG A 102 -17.13 -4.29 -13.94
N LEU A 103 -16.78 -5.00 -12.87
CA LEU A 103 -17.13 -4.62 -11.50
C LEU A 103 -16.50 -3.27 -11.13
N PHE A 104 -15.23 -3.08 -11.47
CA PHE A 104 -14.53 -1.83 -11.21
C PHE A 104 -15.08 -0.68 -12.07
N GLY A 105 -15.15 -0.88 -13.39
CA GLY A 105 -15.58 0.13 -14.35
C GLY A 105 -17.06 0.51 -14.24
N GLY A 106 -17.96 -0.45 -14.05
CA GLY A 106 -19.39 -0.18 -13.90
C GLY A 106 -19.81 0.14 -12.46
N GLY A 107 -19.08 -0.36 -11.45
CA GLY A 107 -19.48 -0.27 -10.04
C GLY A 107 -18.73 0.78 -9.23
N ALA A 108 -17.43 0.98 -9.45
CA ALA A 108 -16.60 1.88 -8.65
C ALA A 108 -16.29 3.20 -9.36
N VAL A 109 -15.91 3.14 -10.64
CA VAL A 109 -15.51 4.33 -11.43
C VAL A 109 -16.53 5.47 -11.44
N PRO A 110 -17.86 5.25 -11.52
CA PRO A 110 -18.84 6.32 -11.47
C PRO A 110 -18.82 7.14 -10.16
N PHE A 111 -18.19 6.60 -9.10
CA PHE A 111 -18.11 7.18 -7.77
C PHE A 111 -16.71 7.73 -7.45
N LEU A 112 -15.87 7.98 -8.45
CA LEU A 112 -14.54 8.59 -8.26
C LEU A 112 -14.56 10.12 -8.37
N GLY A 113 -15.75 10.73 -8.33
CA GLY A 113 -15.88 12.18 -8.39
C GLY A 113 -15.50 12.77 -9.75
N LEU A 114 -15.52 14.10 -9.83
CA LEU A 114 -15.24 14.83 -11.08
C LEU A 114 -13.80 14.60 -11.56
N GLU A 115 -13.64 14.50 -12.88
CA GLU A 115 -12.34 14.71 -13.51
C GLU A 115 -11.84 16.09 -13.15
N ARG A 116 -10.62 16.15 -12.62
CA ARG A 116 -9.94 17.40 -12.29
C ARG A 116 -8.45 17.24 -12.56
N GLU A 117 -7.84 18.28 -13.11
CA GLU A 117 -6.38 18.40 -13.11
C GLU A 117 -5.86 18.48 -11.67
N SER A 118 -4.64 17.99 -11.46
CA SER A 118 -3.97 18.07 -10.15
C SER A 118 -3.92 19.53 -9.68
N GLY A 119 -4.44 19.79 -8.48
CA GLY A 119 -4.46 21.13 -7.86
C GLY A 119 -5.71 21.97 -8.11
N ALA A 120 -6.66 21.53 -8.96
CA ALA A 120 -7.93 22.24 -9.12
C ALA A 120 -8.80 22.15 -7.84
N PRO A 121 -9.63 23.17 -7.52
CA PRO A 121 -10.52 23.13 -6.36
C PRO A 121 -11.45 21.92 -6.43
N GLY A 122 -11.52 21.09 -5.39
CA GLY A 122 -12.32 19.87 -5.41
C GLY A 122 -12.25 19.11 -4.08
N TRP A 123 -12.93 17.96 -4.03
CA TRP A 123 -12.84 17.07 -2.88
C TRP A 123 -11.41 16.55 -2.73
N LYS A 124 -10.83 16.76 -1.55
CA LYS A 124 -9.45 16.35 -1.26
C LYS A 124 -9.45 15.01 -0.56
N SER A 125 -9.43 13.91 -1.31
CA SER A 125 -9.42 12.58 -0.71
C SER A 125 -8.19 12.36 0.18
N PHE A 126 -8.36 11.62 1.27
CA PHE A 126 -7.28 11.10 2.11
C PHE A 126 -6.53 9.94 1.44
N MET A 127 -7.15 9.25 0.47
CA MET A 127 -6.64 8.01 -0.12
C MET A 127 -5.21 8.12 -0.64
N THR A 128 -4.87 9.25 -1.27
CA THR A 128 -3.54 9.48 -1.82
C THR A 128 -3.08 10.92 -1.59
N ASP A 129 -1.76 11.14 -1.61
CA ASP A 129 -1.14 12.46 -1.39
C ASP A 129 -1.49 13.50 -2.47
N ASP A 130 -1.88 13.04 -3.67
CA ASP A 130 -2.41 13.90 -4.74
C ASP A 130 -3.94 14.00 -4.74
N HIS A 131 -4.57 13.55 -3.64
CA HIS A 131 -6.00 13.65 -3.38
C HIS A 131 -6.92 12.88 -4.34
N HIS A 132 -6.36 11.97 -5.14
CA HIS A 132 -7.19 11.05 -5.93
C HIS A 132 -7.93 10.07 -5.00
N PRO A 133 -9.21 9.76 -5.29
CA PRO A 133 -10.02 8.93 -4.42
C PRO A 133 -9.83 7.42 -4.66
N ILE A 134 -8.64 7.00 -5.13
CA ILE A 134 -8.37 5.61 -5.51
C ILE A 134 -6.91 5.23 -5.33
N GLU A 135 -6.67 4.03 -4.81
CA GLU A 135 -5.35 3.42 -4.72
C GLU A 135 -5.43 1.93 -5.10
N LEU A 136 -4.44 1.43 -5.83
CA LEU A 136 -4.30 0.02 -6.18
C LEU A 136 -3.24 -0.63 -5.28
N SER A 137 -3.24 -1.95 -5.16
CA SER A 137 -2.14 -2.64 -4.49
C SER A 137 -1.89 -4.04 -5.03
N TRP A 138 -0.68 -4.53 -4.78
CA TRP A 138 -0.19 -5.85 -5.15
C TRP A 138 0.29 -6.58 -3.89
N ASP A 139 -0.45 -7.61 -3.48
CA ASP A 139 -0.03 -8.50 -2.40
C ASP A 139 0.91 -9.57 -2.94
N TRP A 140 2.14 -9.60 -2.42
CA TRP A 140 3.17 -10.55 -2.83
C TRP A 140 2.97 -11.93 -2.19
N HIS A 141 2.14 -12.01 -1.14
CA HIS A 141 1.98 -13.16 -0.26
C HIS A 141 3.33 -13.69 0.29
N THR A 142 3.27 -14.86 0.92
CA THR A 142 4.43 -15.64 1.35
C THR A 142 4.36 -17.03 0.71
N GLY A 143 5.49 -17.72 0.58
CA GLY A 143 5.53 -19.06 0.00
C GLY A 143 5.24 -19.10 -1.50
N GLN A 144 4.35 -20.01 -1.92
CA GLN A 144 4.08 -20.33 -3.33
C GLN A 144 2.77 -19.72 -3.88
N GLN A 145 2.15 -18.81 -3.13
CA GLN A 145 0.88 -18.22 -3.54
C GLN A 145 1.08 -17.13 -4.60
N ALA A 146 0.25 -17.15 -5.65
CA ALA A 146 0.24 -16.12 -6.68
C ALA A 146 -0.20 -14.76 -6.11
N PRO A 147 0.25 -13.63 -6.69
CA PRO A 147 -0.12 -12.32 -6.19
C PRO A 147 -1.61 -12.04 -6.18
N THR A 148 -2.06 -11.19 -5.26
CA THR A 148 -3.44 -10.68 -5.25
C THR A 148 -3.47 -9.19 -5.48
N VAL A 149 -4.18 -8.77 -6.52
CA VAL A 149 -4.46 -7.36 -6.82
C VAL A 149 -5.61 -6.87 -5.96
N ARG A 150 -5.53 -5.62 -5.51
CA ARG A 150 -6.60 -4.95 -4.77
C ARG A 150 -6.80 -3.54 -5.30
N PHE A 151 -7.97 -2.99 -5.08
CA PHE A 151 -8.19 -1.54 -5.17
C PHE A 151 -8.93 -1.05 -3.93
N SER A 152 -8.72 0.21 -3.62
CA SER A 152 -9.44 0.94 -2.58
C SER A 152 -9.96 2.24 -3.13
N ILE A 153 -11.16 2.64 -2.76
CA ILE A 153 -11.79 3.89 -3.21
C ILE A 153 -12.44 4.64 -2.06
N GLU A 154 -12.29 5.95 -2.07
CA GLU A 154 -13.21 6.84 -1.37
C GLU A 154 -14.35 7.19 -2.35
N PRO A 155 -15.61 6.87 -2.04
CA PRO A 155 -16.71 7.30 -2.91
C PRO A 155 -16.88 8.82 -2.86
N VAL A 156 -16.75 9.47 -4.02
CA VAL A 156 -16.88 10.92 -4.19
C VAL A 156 -18.00 11.23 -5.19
N SER A 157 -18.96 12.04 -4.75
CA SER A 157 -20.06 12.47 -5.61
C SER A 157 -19.62 13.54 -6.61
N ARG A 158 -20.42 13.74 -7.66
CA ARG A 158 -20.26 14.88 -8.60
C ARG A 158 -20.43 16.23 -7.92
N ALA A 159 -21.15 16.27 -6.80
CA ALA A 159 -21.45 17.48 -6.06
C ALA A 159 -20.48 17.73 -4.89
N ALA A 160 -19.53 16.82 -4.64
CA ALA A 160 -18.59 16.92 -3.54
C ALA A 160 -17.78 18.23 -3.60
N ALA A 161 -17.58 18.85 -2.43
CA ALA A 161 -16.93 20.16 -2.28
C ALA A 161 -17.61 21.32 -3.04
N THR A 162 -18.90 21.18 -3.39
CA THR A 162 -19.75 22.27 -3.92
C THR A 162 -20.76 22.70 -2.86
N MET A 163 -21.48 23.80 -3.10
CA MET A 163 -22.58 24.23 -2.21
C MET A 163 -23.69 23.17 -2.05
N LYS A 164 -23.84 22.23 -3.00
CA LYS A 164 -24.87 21.18 -2.94
C LYS A 164 -24.48 20.01 -2.05
N ASP A 165 -23.18 19.73 -1.93
CA ASP A 165 -22.65 18.64 -1.09
C ASP A 165 -21.23 18.99 -0.63
N PRO A 166 -21.08 19.97 0.28
CA PRO A 166 -19.75 20.49 0.66
C PRO A 166 -18.88 19.41 1.32
N GLU A 167 -19.51 18.43 1.96
CA GLU A 167 -18.89 17.43 2.83
C GLU A 167 -18.91 16.00 2.25
N ASN A 168 -19.29 15.86 0.98
CA ASN A 168 -19.36 14.58 0.25
C ASN A 168 -20.29 13.52 0.90
N TRP A 169 -21.41 13.94 1.48
CA TRP A 169 -22.39 13.04 2.09
C TRP A 169 -23.07 12.11 1.09
N SER A 170 -23.22 12.58 -0.16
CA SER A 170 -23.92 11.81 -1.18
C SER A 170 -23.05 10.73 -1.81
N GLY A 171 -21.71 10.87 -1.79
CA GLY A 171 -20.78 9.92 -2.40
C GLY A 171 -20.93 8.51 -1.83
N ASP A 172 -20.71 8.37 -0.52
CA ASP A 172 -20.89 7.10 0.19
C ASP A 172 -22.33 6.57 0.10
N ARG A 173 -23.32 7.45 0.30
CA ARG A 173 -24.74 7.09 0.27
C ARG A 173 -25.14 6.43 -1.05
N GLN A 174 -24.70 7.01 -2.17
CA GLN A 174 -25.01 6.46 -3.50
C GLN A 174 -24.19 5.20 -3.78
N PHE A 175 -22.91 5.15 -3.38
CA PHE A 175 -22.07 3.97 -3.58
C PHE A 175 -22.61 2.74 -2.84
N ARG A 176 -23.15 2.90 -1.64
CA ARG A 176 -23.80 1.80 -0.90
C ARG A 176 -24.99 1.17 -1.62
N GLN A 177 -25.64 1.89 -2.54
CA GLN A 177 -26.73 1.34 -3.35
C GLN A 177 -26.24 0.33 -4.39
N VAL A 178 -24.99 0.47 -4.85
CA VAL A 178 -24.36 -0.46 -5.81
C VAL A 178 -23.45 -1.49 -5.13
N LEU A 179 -23.04 -1.25 -3.87
CA LEU A 179 -22.16 -2.15 -3.12
C LEU A 179 -22.60 -3.63 -3.11
N PRO A 180 -23.90 -3.99 -2.97
CA PRO A 180 -24.34 -5.39 -3.07
C PRO A 180 -24.08 -6.04 -4.43
N ARG A 181 -23.98 -5.26 -5.52
CA ARG A 181 -23.63 -5.78 -6.84
C ARG A 181 -22.12 -6.06 -6.95
N ILE A 182 -21.32 -5.26 -6.25
CA ILE A 182 -19.86 -5.41 -6.18
C ILE A 182 -19.48 -6.55 -5.24
N LEU A 183 -20.17 -6.67 -4.11
CA LEU A 183 -19.94 -7.66 -3.06
C LEU A 183 -21.24 -8.42 -2.72
N PRO A 184 -21.68 -9.36 -3.55
CA PRO A 184 -22.91 -10.12 -3.30
C PRO A 184 -22.90 -10.90 -1.98
N ALA A 185 -21.72 -11.37 -1.57
CA ALA A 185 -21.53 -12.16 -0.34
C ALA A 185 -21.28 -11.31 0.92
N MET A 186 -21.39 -9.98 0.86
CA MET A 186 -21.05 -9.13 2.01
C MET A 186 -21.96 -9.37 3.22
N ASN A 187 -21.37 -9.34 4.41
CA ASN A 187 -22.11 -9.24 5.67
C ASN A 187 -22.09 -7.78 6.16
N THR A 188 -23.27 -7.26 6.47
CA THR A 188 -23.48 -5.86 6.83
C THR A 188 -23.70 -5.64 8.34
N GLN A 189 -23.56 -6.67 9.18
CA GLN A 189 -23.81 -6.56 10.63
C GLN A 189 -22.86 -5.57 11.30
N TRP A 190 -21.54 -5.74 11.12
CA TRP A 190 -20.57 -4.80 11.64
C TRP A 190 -20.57 -3.47 10.88
N LEU A 191 -20.85 -3.47 9.56
CA LEU A 191 -21.04 -2.23 8.79
C LEU A 191 -22.08 -1.31 9.47
N ARG A 192 -23.29 -1.83 9.74
CA ARG A 192 -24.35 -1.07 10.42
C ARG A 192 -23.95 -0.59 11.82
N HIS A 193 -23.27 -1.45 12.58
CA HIS A 193 -22.82 -1.10 13.94
C HIS A 193 -21.84 0.08 13.93
N PHE A 194 -20.78 -0.04 13.13
CA PHE A 194 -19.73 0.98 13.09
C PHE A 194 -20.17 2.26 12.36
N ASP A 195 -21.10 2.18 11.41
CA ASP A 195 -21.77 3.36 10.87
C ASP A 195 -22.40 4.20 12.00
N GLN A 196 -23.16 3.56 12.89
CA GLN A 196 -23.80 4.24 14.01
C GLN A 196 -22.80 4.73 15.06
N ALA A 197 -21.74 3.97 15.31
CA ALA A 197 -20.79 4.27 16.37
C ALA A 197 -19.73 5.31 15.98
N LEU A 198 -19.46 5.49 14.69
CA LEU A 198 -18.37 6.34 14.17
C LEU A 198 -18.83 7.45 13.22
N SER A 199 -20.11 7.49 12.83
CA SER A 199 -20.68 8.58 12.03
C SER A 199 -21.60 9.44 12.91
N PRO A 200 -21.16 10.65 13.32
CA PRO A 200 -21.98 11.50 14.17
C PRO A 200 -23.26 11.94 13.44
N ALA A 201 -24.38 12.01 14.17
CA ALA A 201 -25.66 12.46 13.63
C ALA A 201 -25.61 13.91 13.12
N VAL A 202 -24.85 14.76 13.82
CA VAL A 202 -24.53 16.13 13.40
C VAL A 202 -23.01 16.21 13.27
N PRO A 203 -22.48 16.11 12.05
CA PRO A 203 -21.05 16.15 11.80
C PRO A 203 -20.48 17.53 12.12
N PRO A 204 -19.36 17.62 12.84
CA PRO A 204 -18.70 18.90 13.05
C PRO A 204 -18.16 19.44 11.72
N GLU A 205 -18.20 20.77 11.56
CA GLU A 205 -17.65 21.42 10.37
C GLU A 205 -16.11 21.34 10.32
N GLY A 206 -15.59 21.36 9.10
CA GLY A 206 -14.16 21.45 8.81
C GLY A 206 -13.45 20.10 8.73
N PHE A 207 -12.11 20.17 8.63
CA PHE A 207 -11.27 18.99 8.44
C PHE A 207 -10.91 18.34 9.77
N MET A 208 -11.02 17.01 9.83
CA MET A 208 -10.48 16.25 10.95
C MET A 208 -9.05 15.87 10.61
N GLU A 209 -8.15 16.23 11.51
CA GLU A 209 -6.73 15.89 11.43
C GLU A 209 -6.01 16.39 10.15
N GLY A 210 -6.67 17.22 9.33
CA GLY A 210 -6.13 17.77 8.08
C GLY A 210 -6.69 17.15 6.80
N HIS A 211 -7.79 16.38 6.86
CA HIS A 211 -8.51 15.89 5.68
C HIS A 211 -10.04 15.88 5.88
N PRO A 212 -10.83 15.85 4.80
CA PRO A 212 -12.30 15.84 4.87
C PRO A 212 -12.94 14.44 4.79
N SER A 213 -12.15 13.41 4.41
CA SER A 213 -12.62 12.04 4.21
C SER A 213 -13.19 11.41 5.48
N LYS A 214 -14.30 10.69 5.33
CA LYS A 214 -15.07 10.09 6.44
C LYS A 214 -15.11 8.57 6.36
N ILE A 215 -15.05 8.04 5.15
CA ILE A 215 -15.15 6.62 4.86
C ILE A 215 -14.46 6.28 3.54
N PHE A 216 -13.89 5.08 3.45
CA PHE A 216 -13.47 4.50 2.17
C PHE A 216 -13.58 2.97 2.21
N TYR A 217 -13.49 2.35 1.04
CA TYR A 217 -13.68 0.91 0.86
C TYR A 217 -12.47 0.29 0.18
N ALA A 218 -12.18 -0.97 0.49
CA ALA A 218 -11.16 -1.76 -0.20
C ALA A 218 -11.72 -3.10 -0.66
N PHE A 219 -11.21 -3.60 -1.78
CA PHE A 219 -11.66 -4.82 -2.43
C PHE A 219 -10.46 -5.71 -2.70
N ASP A 220 -10.40 -6.86 -2.04
CA ASP A 220 -9.42 -7.90 -2.32
C ASP A 220 -9.96 -8.77 -3.44
N LEU A 221 -9.28 -8.78 -4.59
CA LEU A 221 -9.75 -9.44 -5.80
C LEU A 221 -9.14 -10.83 -5.85
N GLU A 222 -9.69 -11.80 -5.15
CA GLU A 222 -9.20 -13.19 -5.25
C GLU A 222 -9.61 -13.79 -6.60
N GLU A 223 -8.96 -14.89 -7.01
CA GLU A 223 -9.28 -15.55 -8.29
C GLU A 223 -10.73 -16.07 -8.30
N ALA A 224 -11.20 -16.60 -7.15
CA ALA A 224 -12.52 -17.20 -7.04
C ALA A 224 -13.63 -16.20 -6.64
N ASP A 225 -13.32 -15.21 -5.81
CA ASP A 225 -14.30 -14.25 -5.30
C ASP A 225 -13.62 -12.93 -4.89
N GLN A 226 -14.37 -11.96 -4.39
CA GLN A 226 -13.84 -10.72 -3.83
C GLN A 226 -14.36 -10.48 -2.41
N THR A 227 -13.48 -9.96 -1.55
CA THR A 227 -13.87 -9.56 -0.20
C THR A 227 -13.75 -8.06 -0.02
N GLY A 228 -14.75 -7.47 0.64
CA GLY A 228 -14.80 -6.05 0.92
C GLY A 228 -14.24 -5.70 2.30
N LYS A 229 -13.70 -4.50 2.41
CA LYS A 229 -13.40 -3.84 3.68
C LYS A 229 -13.97 -2.43 3.65
N VAL A 230 -14.32 -1.92 4.82
CA VAL A 230 -14.71 -0.53 5.01
C VAL A 230 -13.81 0.10 6.06
N TYR A 231 -13.48 1.37 5.89
CA TYR A 231 -12.60 2.16 6.72
C TYR A 231 -13.32 3.40 7.19
N TYR A 232 -13.23 3.72 8.48
CA TYR A 232 -13.84 4.88 9.11
C TYR A 232 -12.78 5.78 9.73
N PHE A 233 -13.00 7.09 9.66
CA PHE A 233 -12.17 8.07 10.37
C PHE A 233 -12.88 8.51 11.66
N PRO A 234 -12.36 8.14 12.85
CA PRO A 234 -13.04 8.38 14.13
C PRO A 234 -13.04 9.85 14.56
N GLY A 235 -12.20 10.70 13.95
CA GLY A 235 -12.02 12.10 14.35
C GLY A 235 -13.30 12.93 14.36
N PHE A 236 -14.25 12.64 13.47
CA PHE A 236 -15.54 13.36 13.40
C PHE A 236 -16.40 13.06 14.63
N GLU A 237 -16.54 11.78 14.99
CA GLU A 237 -17.26 11.36 16.20
C GLU A 237 -16.53 11.80 17.48
N ALA A 238 -15.20 11.70 17.50
CA ALA A 238 -14.38 12.14 18.62
C ALA A 238 -14.57 13.64 18.91
N ARG A 239 -14.56 14.48 17.86
CA ARG A 239 -14.86 15.91 18.00
C ARG A 239 -16.30 16.17 18.42
N ALA A 240 -17.27 15.49 17.81
CA ALA A 240 -18.70 15.67 18.13
C ALA A 240 -19.02 15.32 19.59
N THR A 241 -18.28 14.37 20.18
CA THR A 241 -18.51 13.89 21.55
C THR A 241 -17.47 14.38 22.57
N HIS A 242 -16.55 15.26 22.17
CA HIS A 242 -15.45 15.76 23.01
C HIS A 242 -14.60 14.66 23.65
N GLN A 243 -14.33 13.59 22.90
CA GLN A 243 -13.52 12.44 23.31
C GLN A 243 -12.25 12.32 22.47
N THR A 244 -11.31 11.49 22.92
CA THR A 244 -10.18 11.11 22.08
C THR A 244 -10.59 10.08 21.02
N ASN A 245 -9.87 10.01 19.90
CA ASN A 245 -10.06 8.94 18.92
C ASN A 245 -9.94 7.56 19.56
N LEU A 246 -9.02 7.38 20.52
CA LEU A 246 -8.81 6.10 21.19
C LEU A 246 -10.09 5.68 21.94
N ASP A 247 -10.68 6.59 22.71
CA ASP A 247 -11.85 6.28 23.52
C ASP A 247 -13.07 5.99 22.64
N VAL A 248 -13.27 6.76 21.56
CA VAL A 248 -14.33 6.50 20.57
C VAL A 248 -14.16 5.12 19.93
N LEU A 249 -12.96 4.79 19.47
CA LEU A 249 -12.67 3.49 18.84
C LEU A 249 -12.87 2.34 19.82
N VAL A 250 -12.33 2.44 21.03
CA VAL A 250 -12.47 1.41 22.07
C VAL A 250 -13.94 1.17 22.41
N ARG A 251 -14.72 2.25 22.63
CA ARG A 251 -16.15 2.16 22.89
C ARG A 251 -16.91 1.51 21.72
N ALA A 252 -16.59 1.91 20.49
CA ALA A 252 -17.23 1.35 19.29
C ALA A 252 -16.95 -0.16 19.17
N ILE A 253 -15.72 -0.60 19.49
CA ILE A 253 -15.34 -2.02 19.47
C ILE A 253 -16.04 -2.80 20.58
N GLN A 254 -15.99 -2.33 21.83
CA GLN A 254 -16.57 -3.05 22.98
C GLN A 254 -18.09 -3.23 22.88
N THR A 255 -18.77 -2.30 22.20
CA THR A 255 -20.22 -2.36 21.98
C THR A 255 -20.60 -3.14 20.71
N ALA A 256 -19.62 -3.56 19.90
CA ALA A 256 -19.89 -4.31 18.68
C ALA A 256 -20.43 -5.72 19.00
N PRO A 257 -21.32 -6.26 18.14
CA PRO A 257 -21.80 -7.63 18.28
C PRO A 257 -20.63 -8.61 18.42
N ARG A 258 -20.69 -9.49 19.43
CA ARG A 258 -19.68 -10.48 19.84
C ARG A 258 -18.40 -9.94 20.48
N CYS A 259 -18.28 -8.63 20.72
CA CYS A 259 -17.05 -8.03 21.26
C CYS A 259 -17.14 -7.63 22.74
N SER A 260 -18.33 -7.68 23.36
CA SER A 260 -18.52 -7.38 24.78
C SER A 260 -17.73 -8.32 25.69
N ASP A 261 -17.32 -7.88 26.87
CA ASP A 261 -16.56 -8.69 27.84
C ASP A 261 -17.28 -9.98 28.29
N SER A 262 -18.62 -10.01 28.21
CA SER A 262 -19.41 -11.22 28.51
C SER A 262 -19.52 -12.20 27.34
N ALA A 263 -19.03 -11.85 26.15
CA ALA A 263 -19.10 -12.69 24.97
C ALA A 263 -17.96 -13.72 24.98
N PRO A 264 -18.21 -14.97 24.54
CA PRO A 264 -17.13 -15.90 24.30
C PRO A 264 -16.22 -15.33 23.20
N HIS A 265 -14.90 -15.51 23.34
CA HIS A 265 -13.91 -15.05 22.35
C HIS A 265 -13.86 -13.52 22.18
N HIS A 266 -14.12 -12.75 23.23
CA HIS A 266 -14.03 -11.27 23.22
C HIS A 266 -12.61 -10.75 22.95
N LEU A 267 -12.49 -9.45 22.67
CA LEU A 267 -11.23 -8.79 22.27
C LEU A 267 -10.45 -8.12 23.40
N SER A 268 -10.96 -8.18 24.64
CA SER A 268 -10.52 -7.33 25.75
C SER A 268 -9.03 -7.49 26.10
N ALA A 269 -8.47 -8.70 26.04
CA ALA A 269 -7.04 -8.92 26.25
C ALA A 269 -6.18 -8.21 25.19
N ALA A 270 -6.46 -8.47 23.91
CA ALA A 270 -5.71 -7.89 22.80
C ALA A 270 -5.87 -6.36 22.74
N LEU A 271 -7.09 -5.86 22.95
CA LEU A 271 -7.38 -4.43 23.00
C LEU A 271 -6.68 -3.76 24.19
N GLY A 272 -6.65 -4.43 25.34
CA GLY A 272 -5.93 -3.98 26.53
C GLY A 272 -4.42 -3.82 26.29
N LEU A 273 -3.79 -4.75 25.56
CA LEU A 273 -2.37 -4.62 25.18
C LEU A 273 -2.12 -3.37 24.33
N PHE A 274 -3.00 -3.08 23.37
CA PHE A 274 -2.90 -1.88 22.54
C PHE A 274 -3.15 -0.60 23.34
N GLN A 275 -4.20 -0.55 24.18
CA GLN A 275 -4.47 0.60 25.05
C GLN A 275 -3.30 0.88 25.99
N ALA A 276 -2.70 -0.18 26.57
CA ALA A 276 -1.53 -0.05 27.42
C ALA A 276 -0.31 0.48 26.67
N PHE A 277 -0.13 0.12 25.39
CA PHE A 277 0.93 0.67 24.55
C PHE A 277 0.70 2.17 24.25
N VAL A 278 -0.51 2.55 23.82
CA VAL A 278 -0.84 3.94 23.49
C VAL A 278 -0.72 4.87 24.71
N ARG A 279 -1.08 4.38 25.91
CA ARG A 279 -1.04 5.16 27.16
C ARG A 279 0.31 5.10 27.89
N ASP A 280 1.27 4.34 27.37
CA ASP A 280 2.60 4.22 27.95
C ASP A 280 3.36 5.56 27.80
N PRO A 281 3.89 6.18 28.86
CA PRO A 281 4.63 7.44 28.76
C PRO A 281 5.88 7.37 27.88
N SER A 282 6.40 6.16 27.61
CA SER A 282 7.53 5.95 26.70
C SER A 282 7.13 5.86 25.22
N THR A 283 5.84 5.76 24.93
CA THR A 283 5.30 5.76 23.57
C THR A 283 5.16 7.21 23.09
N ALA A 284 5.79 7.53 21.97
CA ALA A 284 5.61 8.83 21.33
C ALA A 284 4.13 9.05 20.96
N PRO A 285 3.63 10.30 20.91
CA PRO A 285 2.26 10.58 20.53
C PRO A 285 1.89 9.89 19.20
N LEU A 286 0.77 9.17 19.22
CA LEU A 286 0.26 8.43 18.06
C LEU A 286 -0.97 9.14 17.49
N GLU A 287 -1.02 9.25 16.17
CA GLU A 287 -2.17 9.74 15.42
C GLU A 287 -3.05 8.55 15.04
N LEU A 288 -4.19 8.37 15.69
CA LEU A 288 -5.12 7.26 15.40
C LEU A 288 -6.02 7.62 14.21
N ASP A 289 -5.47 7.47 13.00
CA ASP A 289 -6.07 7.93 11.75
C ASP A 289 -7.41 7.24 11.42
N MET A 290 -7.50 5.91 11.50
CA MET A 290 -8.66 5.18 10.95
C MET A 290 -8.89 3.80 11.59
N MET A 291 -10.09 3.25 11.39
CA MET A 291 -10.44 1.87 11.74
C MET A 291 -11.02 1.15 10.54
N ALA A 292 -10.62 -0.10 10.32
CA ALA A 292 -11.18 -0.94 9.27
C ALA A 292 -11.81 -2.23 9.79
N ILE A 293 -12.81 -2.71 9.07
CA ILE A 293 -13.40 -4.05 9.24
C ILE A 293 -13.49 -4.77 7.89
N ASP A 294 -13.48 -6.10 7.93
CA ASP A 294 -13.86 -6.91 6.77
C ASP A 294 -15.39 -7.05 6.71
N LEU A 295 -15.98 -6.95 5.51
CA LEU A 295 -17.42 -7.07 5.27
C LEU A 295 -17.85 -8.55 5.13
N VAL A 296 -17.44 -9.38 6.09
CA VAL A 296 -17.74 -10.82 6.19
C VAL A 296 -18.38 -11.13 7.55
N ASP A 297 -18.73 -12.40 7.81
CA ASP A 297 -19.28 -12.80 9.12
C ASP A 297 -18.42 -12.26 10.28
N PRO A 298 -18.99 -11.59 11.29
CA PRO A 298 -18.25 -11.09 12.45
C PRO A 298 -17.30 -12.09 13.12
N ALA A 299 -17.59 -13.39 13.13
CA ALA A 299 -16.67 -14.41 13.67
C ALA A 299 -15.38 -14.55 12.84
N GLN A 300 -15.43 -14.22 11.55
CA GLN A 300 -14.31 -14.32 10.61
C GLN A 300 -13.67 -12.95 10.29
N SER A 301 -14.40 -11.87 10.58
CA SER A 301 -13.95 -10.51 10.34
C SER A 301 -12.88 -10.07 11.34
N ARG A 302 -12.09 -9.07 10.92
CA ARG A 302 -10.99 -8.52 11.70
C ARG A 302 -11.22 -7.03 11.89
N ILE A 303 -10.97 -6.55 13.09
CA ILE A 303 -10.96 -5.12 13.38
C ILE A 303 -9.51 -4.64 13.28
N LYS A 304 -9.26 -3.54 12.58
CA LYS A 304 -7.92 -2.97 12.44
C LYS A 304 -7.94 -1.52 12.85
N ILE A 305 -7.14 -1.14 13.85
CA ILE A 305 -6.90 0.27 14.16
C ILE A 305 -5.61 0.68 13.49
N TYR A 306 -5.69 1.71 12.65
CA TYR A 306 -4.54 2.30 11.98
C TYR A 306 -4.07 3.51 12.76
N PHE A 307 -2.76 3.62 12.90
CA PHE A 307 -2.17 4.73 13.61
C PHE A 307 -0.80 5.07 13.05
N ARG A 308 -0.42 6.33 13.24
CA ARG A 308 0.82 6.87 12.71
C ARG A 308 1.71 7.36 13.83
N SER A 309 2.98 7.02 13.72
CA SER A 309 4.06 7.57 14.55
C SER A 309 4.93 8.47 13.69
N ARG A 310 5.28 9.64 14.22
CA ARG A 310 6.24 10.55 13.57
C ARG A 310 7.69 10.11 13.76
N GLU A 311 7.95 9.12 14.61
CA GLU A 311 9.29 8.53 14.73
C GLU A 311 9.60 7.66 13.49
N THR A 312 10.77 7.87 12.91
CA THR A 312 11.19 7.20 11.66
C THR A 312 12.45 6.36 11.80
N SER A 313 12.96 6.14 13.02
CA SER A 313 14.10 5.27 13.24
C SER A 313 13.68 3.79 13.20
N PHE A 314 14.59 2.90 12.83
CA PHE A 314 14.26 1.48 12.86
C PHE A 314 14.03 0.96 14.29
N ALA A 315 14.68 1.57 15.28
CA ALA A 315 14.44 1.30 16.69
C ALA A 315 12.98 1.62 17.10
N SER A 316 12.39 2.72 16.61
CA SER A 316 10.98 3.02 16.85
C SER A 316 10.04 2.04 16.14
N VAL A 317 10.40 1.60 14.92
CA VAL A 317 9.69 0.52 14.21
C VAL A 317 9.68 -0.76 15.05
N ARG A 318 10.83 -1.17 15.59
CA ARG A 318 10.95 -2.37 16.43
C ARG A 318 10.11 -2.27 17.71
N ARG A 319 10.14 -1.11 18.37
CA ARG A 319 9.29 -0.83 19.54
C ARG A 319 7.81 -0.93 19.17
N THR A 320 7.39 -0.31 18.08
CA THR A 320 5.99 -0.25 17.66
C THR A 320 5.46 -1.62 17.22
N MET A 321 6.24 -2.37 16.43
CA MET A 321 5.88 -3.72 15.98
C MET A 321 5.73 -4.73 17.13
N SER A 322 6.34 -4.46 18.30
CA SER A 322 6.20 -5.26 19.53
C SER A 322 5.22 -4.66 20.55
N LEU A 323 4.54 -3.56 20.20
CA LEU A 323 3.72 -2.75 21.13
C LEU A 323 4.48 -2.42 22.42
N GLY A 324 5.74 -2.03 22.31
CA GLY A 324 6.63 -1.75 23.45
C GLY A 324 6.99 -3.00 24.25
N GLY A 325 7.16 -4.14 23.59
CA GLY A 325 7.43 -5.44 24.22
C GLY A 325 6.21 -6.13 24.83
N LYS A 326 5.01 -5.56 24.68
CA LYS A 326 3.75 -6.14 25.19
C LYS A 326 3.25 -7.31 24.35
N VAL A 327 3.70 -7.43 23.09
CA VAL A 327 3.44 -8.58 22.22
C VAL A 327 4.64 -9.51 22.21
N SER A 328 4.41 -10.77 22.62
CA SER A 328 5.40 -11.84 22.56
C SER A 328 5.01 -12.86 21.50
N ASP A 329 5.65 -12.78 20.34
CA ASP A 329 5.55 -13.76 19.25
C ASP A 329 6.96 -14.31 18.96
N PRO A 330 7.19 -15.64 19.03
CA PRO A 330 8.47 -16.26 18.70
C PRO A 330 9.03 -15.87 17.32
N TRP A 331 8.15 -15.52 16.38
CA TRP A 331 8.51 -15.16 15.02
C TRP A 331 8.83 -13.69 14.84
N LEU A 332 8.51 -12.84 15.83
CA LEU A 332 8.69 -11.39 15.73
C LEU A 332 10.15 -11.00 15.56
N GLN A 333 11.08 -11.56 16.34
CA GLN A 333 12.49 -11.20 16.23
C GLN A 333 13.13 -11.63 14.90
N PRO A 334 12.94 -12.87 14.41
CA PRO A 334 13.31 -13.21 13.03
C PRO A 334 12.66 -12.31 11.99
N GLY A 335 11.38 -12.01 12.14
CA GLY A 335 10.64 -11.10 11.26
C GLY A 335 11.20 -9.68 11.24
N LEU A 336 11.59 -9.13 12.39
CA LEU A 336 12.19 -7.81 12.50
C LEU A 336 13.54 -7.73 11.77
N ARG A 337 14.36 -8.79 11.79
CA ARG A 337 15.59 -8.85 10.99
C ARG A 337 15.29 -8.82 9.50
N ASN A 338 14.28 -9.57 9.06
CA ASN A 338 13.85 -9.53 7.66
C ASN A 338 13.27 -8.15 7.30
N LEU A 339 12.49 -7.54 8.19
CA LEU A 339 11.93 -6.21 8.01
C LEU A 339 13.03 -5.15 7.88
N LYS A 340 14.13 -5.26 8.65
CA LYS A 340 15.30 -4.37 8.49
C LYS A 340 15.91 -4.50 7.10
N ARG A 341 16.07 -5.74 6.60
CA ARG A 341 16.58 -5.97 5.23
C ARG A 341 15.66 -5.37 4.18
N LEU A 342 14.34 -5.53 4.31
CA LEU A 342 13.37 -4.91 3.39
C LEU A 342 13.47 -3.37 3.45
N TRP A 343 13.45 -2.82 4.66
CA TRP A 343 13.56 -1.38 4.95
C TRP A 343 14.79 -0.75 4.29
N ASP A 344 15.97 -1.35 4.48
CA ASP A 344 17.23 -0.84 3.93
C ASP A 344 17.20 -0.84 2.40
N ASN A 345 16.67 -1.91 1.80
CA ASN A 345 16.59 -2.04 0.35
C ASN A 345 15.63 -1.01 -0.27
N VAL A 346 14.41 -0.86 0.25
CA VAL A 346 13.39 0.00 -0.37
C VAL A 346 13.62 1.49 -0.13
N LEU A 347 14.35 1.85 0.93
CA LEU A 347 14.64 3.24 1.27
C LEU A 347 16.01 3.73 0.77
N ASP A 348 16.97 2.83 0.52
CA ASP A 348 18.37 3.18 0.16
C ASP A 348 19.09 3.98 1.26
N GLN A 349 18.81 3.64 2.52
CA GLN A 349 19.34 4.34 3.70
C GLN A 349 19.94 3.36 4.72
N GLY A 350 20.55 2.26 4.25
CA GLY A 350 21.12 1.22 5.10
C GLY A 350 22.34 1.64 5.93
N ASP A 351 22.92 2.81 5.64
CA ASP A 351 24.01 3.43 6.39
C ASP A 351 23.52 4.22 7.62
N VAL A 352 22.22 4.44 7.75
CA VAL A 352 21.62 5.09 8.93
C VAL A 352 21.57 4.08 10.10
N PRO A 353 22.13 4.41 11.29
CA PRO A 353 22.02 3.56 12.47
C PRO A 353 20.56 3.31 12.87
N GLU A 354 20.27 2.21 13.58
CA GLU A 354 18.88 1.87 13.95
C GLU A 354 18.20 2.94 14.81
N GLU A 355 18.95 3.64 15.65
CA GLU A 355 18.48 4.73 16.50
C GLU A 355 18.29 6.04 15.71
N GLY A 356 18.91 6.15 14.54
CA GLY A 356 18.88 7.33 13.69
C GLY A 356 17.54 7.47 12.97
N ALA A 357 16.99 8.69 12.94
CA ALA A 357 15.86 9.02 12.08
C ALA A 357 16.27 8.97 10.60
N LEU A 358 15.34 8.64 9.71
CA LEU A 358 15.58 8.68 8.27
C LEU A 358 16.02 10.08 7.81
N ARG A 359 16.84 10.12 6.76
CA ARG A 359 17.15 11.36 6.03
C ARG A 359 15.92 11.80 5.24
N GLY A 360 15.81 13.12 5.01
CA GLY A 360 14.64 13.70 4.33
C GLY A 360 13.38 13.81 5.21
N THR A 361 13.51 13.63 6.52
CA THR A 361 12.43 13.74 7.52
C THR A 361 11.84 15.13 7.72
N THR A 362 12.29 16.12 6.95
CA THR A 362 11.72 17.48 6.95
C THR A 362 10.35 17.55 6.26
N SER A 363 9.86 16.46 5.67
CA SER A 363 8.50 16.40 5.13
C SER A 363 7.49 16.64 6.25
N THR A 364 6.81 17.79 6.19
CA THR A 364 5.69 18.14 7.07
C THR A 364 4.36 17.61 6.54
N HIS A 365 4.40 16.80 5.46
CA HIS A 365 3.21 16.23 4.86
C HIS A 365 2.45 15.36 5.87
N ARG A 366 1.10 15.37 5.81
CA ARG A 366 0.26 14.64 6.79
C ARG A 366 0.55 13.13 6.80
N THR A 367 0.85 12.55 5.64
CA THR A 367 1.14 11.12 5.47
C THR A 367 2.61 10.75 5.67
N ALA A 368 3.46 11.70 6.07
CA ALA A 368 4.82 11.41 6.54
C ALA A 368 4.78 10.68 7.90
N GLY A 369 5.89 10.09 8.32
CA GLY A 369 5.96 9.21 9.50
C GLY A 369 5.45 7.79 9.20
N MET A 370 5.77 6.86 10.09
CA MET A 370 5.45 5.45 9.90
C MET A 370 3.97 5.18 10.21
N LEU A 371 3.26 4.60 9.25
CA LEU A 371 1.88 4.14 9.42
C LEU A 371 1.90 2.67 9.86
N TYR A 372 1.02 2.32 10.78
CA TYR A 372 0.83 0.97 11.27
C TYR A 372 -0.65 0.63 11.29
N ASN A 373 -0.97 -0.66 11.33
CA ASN A 373 -2.20 -1.10 11.95
C ASN A 373 -1.95 -2.16 13.01
N VAL A 374 -2.90 -2.25 13.93
CA VAL A 374 -3.04 -3.34 14.89
C VAL A 374 -4.33 -4.09 14.55
N GLU A 375 -4.20 -5.39 14.23
CA GLU A 375 -5.28 -6.28 13.84
C GLU A 375 -5.76 -7.10 15.05
N PHE A 376 -7.07 -7.06 15.29
CA PHE A 376 -7.77 -7.81 16.32
C PHE A 376 -8.67 -8.87 15.69
N ARG A 377 -8.63 -10.08 16.24
CA ARG A 377 -9.47 -11.22 15.86
C ARG A 377 -10.17 -11.76 17.08
N LEU A 378 -11.45 -12.09 16.95
CA LEU A 378 -12.20 -12.72 18.03
C LEU A 378 -11.48 -13.99 18.50
N GLY A 379 -11.32 -14.11 19.81
CA GLY A 379 -10.65 -15.22 20.48
C GLY A 379 -9.12 -15.14 20.48
N SER A 380 -8.53 -14.13 19.85
CA SER A 380 -7.09 -13.91 19.91
C SER A 380 -6.74 -12.99 21.08
N GLU A 381 -5.86 -13.46 21.97
CA GLU A 381 -5.38 -12.68 23.12
C GLU A 381 -4.30 -11.65 22.74
N THR A 382 -3.64 -11.86 21.61
CA THR A 382 -2.51 -11.04 21.16
C THR A 382 -2.81 -10.46 19.79
N PRO A 383 -2.80 -9.12 19.63
CA PRO A 383 -3.06 -8.52 18.34
C PRO A 383 -1.85 -8.65 17.41
N LYS A 384 -2.08 -8.51 16.10
CA LYS A 384 -1.03 -8.55 15.09
C LYS A 384 -0.74 -7.14 14.56
N VAL A 385 0.53 -6.73 14.59
CA VAL A 385 0.95 -5.42 14.08
C VAL A 385 1.45 -5.54 12.64
N LYS A 386 1.02 -4.61 11.78
CA LYS A 386 1.51 -4.43 10.41
C LYS A 386 2.07 -3.03 10.26
N ILE A 387 3.23 -2.88 9.61
CA ILE A 387 3.80 -1.58 9.23
C ILE A 387 3.46 -1.27 7.76
N TYR A 388 3.39 0.01 7.44
CA TYR A 388 3.27 0.60 6.12
C TYR A 388 4.40 1.63 5.99
N ILE A 389 5.48 1.24 5.29
CA ILE A 389 6.65 2.09 5.08
C ILE A 389 6.27 3.11 3.99
N PRO A 390 6.19 4.42 4.30
CA PRO A 390 5.77 5.47 3.36
C PRO A 390 6.90 5.83 2.40
N VAL A 391 7.23 4.91 1.50
CA VAL A 391 8.37 5.02 0.58
C VAL A 391 8.32 6.27 -0.30
N ARG A 392 7.12 6.81 -0.58
CA ARG A 392 6.94 8.08 -1.27
C ARG A 392 7.70 9.25 -0.64
N HIS A 393 7.82 9.26 0.70
CA HIS A 393 8.42 10.34 1.48
C HIS A 393 9.91 10.16 1.76
N TYR A 394 10.41 8.92 1.72
CA TYR A 394 11.75 8.59 2.22
C TYR A 394 12.64 7.82 1.25
N ALA A 395 12.09 7.31 0.14
CA ALA A 395 12.89 6.74 -0.93
C ALA A 395 13.36 7.83 -1.89
N ARG A 396 14.45 7.55 -2.62
CA ARG A 396 14.97 8.45 -3.64
C ARG A 396 14.07 8.57 -4.87
N SER A 397 13.48 7.46 -5.32
CA SER A 397 12.60 7.39 -6.49
C SER A 397 11.78 6.10 -6.50
N ASP A 398 10.72 6.05 -7.29
CA ASP A 398 9.91 4.84 -7.47
C ASP A 398 10.71 3.68 -8.07
N TRP A 399 11.71 3.98 -8.91
CA TRP A 399 12.65 2.98 -9.43
C TRP A 399 13.52 2.39 -8.32
N GLN A 400 14.03 3.22 -7.41
CA GLN A 400 14.76 2.74 -6.23
C GLN A 400 13.89 1.77 -5.42
N VAL A 401 12.64 2.14 -5.14
CA VAL A 401 11.68 1.28 -4.41
C VAL A 401 11.51 -0.05 -5.12
N PHE A 402 11.25 -0.04 -6.43
CA PHE A 402 11.09 -1.27 -7.23
C PHE A 402 12.36 -2.13 -7.20
N THR A 403 13.54 -1.55 -7.38
CA THR A 403 14.80 -2.30 -7.35
C THR A 403 15.08 -2.88 -5.97
N GLY A 404 14.85 -2.11 -4.90
CA GLY A 404 15.02 -2.58 -3.52
C GLY A 404 14.08 -3.73 -3.19
N LEU A 405 12.81 -3.62 -3.59
CA LEU A 405 11.84 -4.70 -3.47
C LEU A 405 12.31 -5.95 -4.23
N ARG A 406 12.82 -5.78 -5.45
CA ARG A 406 13.34 -6.88 -6.25
C ARG A 406 14.53 -7.58 -5.61
N GLU A 407 15.49 -6.84 -5.07
CA GLU A 407 16.64 -7.43 -4.40
C GLU A 407 16.22 -8.16 -3.10
N TYR A 408 15.29 -7.58 -2.34
CA TYR A 408 14.74 -8.25 -1.15
C TYR A 408 14.02 -9.56 -1.51
N LEU A 409 13.14 -9.53 -2.51
CA LEU A 409 12.36 -10.70 -2.90
C LEU A 409 13.25 -11.82 -3.47
N ARG A 410 14.27 -11.48 -4.26
CA ARG A 410 15.24 -12.46 -4.81
C ARG A 410 16.17 -13.04 -3.75
N GLY A 411 16.53 -12.25 -2.74
CA GLY A 411 17.51 -12.62 -1.72
C GLY A 411 16.98 -13.51 -0.59
N GLY A 412 15.71 -13.94 -0.64
CA GLY A 412 15.10 -14.80 0.37
C GLY A 412 14.71 -16.17 -0.19
N GLU A 413 15.26 -17.24 0.38
CA GLU A 413 14.89 -18.64 0.04
C GLU A 413 13.40 -18.93 0.29
N ALA A 414 12.74 -18.16 1.16
CA ALA A 414 11.33 -18.26 1.52
C ALA A 414 10.36 -17.49 0.59
N ASN A 415 10.86 -16.72 -0.37
CA ASN A 415 10.07 -15.82 -1.21
C ASN A 415 9.63 -16.45 -2.54
N GLY A 416 9.56 -17.79 -2.64
CA GLY A 416 9.38 -18.55 -3.90
C GLY A 416 8.58 -17.87 -5.02
N GLN A 417 7.25 -17.80 -4.89
CA GLN A 417 6.38 -17.21 -5.93
C GLN A 417 6.46 -15.68 -5.96
N ALA A 418 6.77 -15.02 -4.85
CA ALA A 418 7.01 -13.58 -4.82
C ALA A 418 8.25 -13.18 -5.65
N SER A 419 9.30 -14.00 -5.62
CA SER A 419 10.52 -13.85 -6.42
C SER A 419 10.25 -14.16 -7.90
N ALA A 420 9.39 -15.14 -8.20
CA ALA A 420 8.98 -15.43 -9.57
C ALA A 420 8.11 -14.30 -10.18
N SER A 421 7.29 -13.62 -9.36
CA SER A 421 6.37 -12.57 -9.82
C SER A 421 6.99 -11.17 -9.94
N ILE A 422 8.17 -10.91 -9.39
CA ILE A 422 8.79 -9.57 -9.50
C ILE A 422 9.02 -9.09 -10.95
N PRO A 423 9.43 -9.94 -11.92
CA PRO A 423 9.50 -9.51 -13.31
C PRO A 423 8.13 -9.20 -13.91
N HIS A 424 7.06 -9.83 -13.41
CA HIS A 424 5.69 -9.59 -13.85
C HIS A 424 5.21 -8.22 -13.40
N TYR A 425 5.39 -7.90 -12.13
CA TYR A 425 5.12 -6.57 -11.60
C TYR A 425 5.91 -5.47 -12.33
N GLY A 426 7.20 -5.72 -12.58
CA GLY A 426 8.04 -4.79 -13.35
C GLY A 426 7.56 -4.57 -14.78
N ARG A 427 6.97 -5.59 -15.42
CA ARG A 427 6.33 -5.45 -16.73
C ARG A 427 5.07 -4.61 -16.65
N ALA A 428 4.15 -4.89 -15.72
CA ALA A 428 2.92 -4.13 -15.55
C ALA A 428 3.19 -2.62 -15.37
N LEU A 429 4.13 -2.27 -14.49
CA LEU A 429 4.56 -0.88 -14.31
C LEU A 429 5.24 -0.33 -15.57
N GLY A 430 6.12 -1.11 -16.18
CA GLY A 430 6.87 -0.72 -17.37
C GLY A 430 6.01 -0.48 -18.61
N THR A 431 4.86 -1.15 -18.75
CA THR A 431 3.92 -0.95 -19.86
C THR A 431 3.27 0.44 -19.81
N ILE A 432 2.85 0.88 -18.63
CA ILE A 432 2.02 2.08 -18.46
C ILE A 432 2.84 3.32 -18.10
N LEU A 433 3.92 3.16 -17.34
CA LEU A 433 4.64 4.27 -16.74
C LEU A 433 5.88 4.67 -17.56
N THR A 434 6.25 5.94 -17.44
CA THR A 434 7.41 6.57 -18.11
C THR A 434 8.70 6.38 -17.32
N SER A 435 9.79 6.93 -17.84
CA SER A 435 11.05 7.12 -17.11
C SER A 435 10.93 8.02 -15.88
N ALA A 436 9.76 8.62 -15.59
CA ALA A 436 9.54 9.36 -14.34
C ALA A 436 9.84 8.52 -13.10
N LEU A 437 9.68 7.19 -13.18
CA LEU A 437 10.07 6.25 -12.14
C LEU A 437 11.54 6.41 -11.70
N GLU A 438 12.43 6.77 -12.63
CA GLU A 438 13.88 6.84 -12.36
C GLU A 438 14.23 7.97 -11.38
N ASN A 439 13.51 9.10 -11.45
CA ASN A 439 13.91 10.35 -10.80
C ASN A 439 12.83 10.95 -9.87
N GLN A 440 11.63 10.37 -9.80
CA GLN A 440 10.54 10.89 -8.99
C GLN A 440 9.99 9.78 -8.08
N THR A 441 9.40 10.19 -6.96
CA THR A 441 8.56 9.33 -6.12
C THR A 441 7.10 9.63 -6.38
N GLY A 442 6.22 8.70 -6.02
CA GLY A 442 4.79 8.96 -5.91
C GLY A 442 3.89 7.91 -6.55
N ILE A 443 4.44 7.01 -7.35
CA ILE A 443 3.72 5.81 -7.80
C ILE A 443 3.58 4.84 -6.64
N HIS A 444 4.65 4.55 -5.90
CA HIS A 444 4.57 3.72 -4.70
C HIS A 444 4.26 4.59 -3.48
N THR A 445 3.05 4.47 -2.94
CA THR A 445 2.66 5.20 -1.72
C THR A 445 3.31 4.58 -0.49
N TYR A 446 3.09 3.26 -0.32
CA TYR A 446 3.58 2.48 0.81
C TYR A 446 4.11 1.12 0.38
N ILE A 447 5.06 0.60 1.15
CA ILE A 447 5.34 -0.83 1.22
C ILE A 447 4.82 -1.35 2.56
N GLY A 448 3.71 -2.08 2.52
CA GLY A 448 3.10 -2.70 3.69
C GLY A 448 3.77 -4.03 4.03
N CYS A 449 4.01 -4.30 5.31
CA CYS A 449 4.67 -5.50 5.76
C CYS A 449 4.12 -6.01 7.11
N SER A 450 3.84 -7.31 7.18
CA SER A 450 3.53 -7.99 8.44
C SER A 450 4.34 -9.28 8.59
N VAL A 451 4.81 -9.53 9.81
CA VAL A 451 5.52 -10.76 10.15
C VAL A 451 4.54 -11.95 10.14
N GLN A 452 4.93 -13.02 9.46
CA GLN A 452 4.23 -14.29 9.43
C GLN A 452 4.99 -15.34 10.26
N ARG A 453 4.37 -16.52 10.40
CA ARG A 453 5.01 -17.68 11.01
C ARG A 453 6.37 -17.95 10.34
N GLY A 454 7.37 -18.32 11.13
CA GLY A 454 8.74 -18.53 10.64
C GLY A 454 9.55 -17.24 10.50
N GLY A 455 8.95 -16.05 10.71
CA GLY A 455 9.62 -14.77 10.53
C GLY A 455 9.58 -14.26 9.08
N GLU A 456 8.86 -14.93 8.20
CA GLU A 456 8.63 -14.47 6.83
C GLU A 456 7.84 -13.15 6.82
N LEU A 457 7.99 -12.35 5.77
CA LEU A 457 7.24 -11.11 5.63
C LEU A 457 6.18 -11.25 4.54
N ARG A 458 4.93 -10.97 4.89
CA ARG A 458 3.90 -10.69 3.89
C ARG A 458 4.02 -9.25 3.45
N VAL A 459 4.51 -9.03 2.24
CA VAL A 459 4.76 -7.71 1.65
C VAL A 459 3.60 -7.31 0.73
N VAL A 460 3.25 -6.02 0.72
CA VAL A 460 2.23 -5.44 -0.17
C VAL A 460 2.74 -4.12 -0.73
N SER A 461 2.72 -3.96 -2.05
CA SER A 461 3.02 -2.68 -2.70
C SER A 461 1.73 -1.90 -2.92
N TYR A 462 1.64 -0.67 -2.40
CA TYR A 462 0.52 0.25 -2.64
C TYR A 462 0.88 1.25 -3.73
N ILE A 463 -0.01 1.43 -4.71
CA ILE A 463 0.27 2.02 -6.00
C ILE A 463 -0.77 3.09 -6.32
N ASN A 464 -0.30 4.31 -6.58
CA ASN A 464 -1.10 5.41 -7.05
C ASN A 464 -0.87 5.63 -8.55
N GLY A 465 -1.95 5.55 -9.34
CA GLY A 465 -1.93 5.77 -10.79
C GLY A 465 -1.86 7.25 -11.15
N GLN A 466 -0.67 7.84 -11.10
CA GLN A 466 -0.43 9.24 -11.47
C GLN A 466 -0.25 9.38 -12.99
N THR A 467 -1.25 9.88 -13.71
CA THR A 467 -1.23 9.88 -15.20
C THR A 467 -0.20 10.80 -15.83
N ASP A 468 0.23 11.84 -15.11
CA ASP A 468 1.36 12.67 -15.54
C ASP A 468 2.65 11.85 -15.71
N LYS A 469 2.70 10.67 -15.09
CA LYS A 469 3.78 9.69 -15.23
C LYS A 469 3.46 8.58 -16.22
N PHE A 470 2.29 8.57 -16.84
CA PHE A 470 1.92 7.56 -17.84
C PHE A 470 2.60 7.88 -19.17
N ARG A 471 2.89 6.85 -19.95
CA ARG A 471 3.48 7.04 -21.28
C ARG A 471 2.54 7.84 -22.18
N PRO A 472 3.04 8.64 -23.15
CA PRO A 472 2.20 9.52 -23.97
C PRO A 472 1.03 8.82 -24.69
N GLU A 473 1.19 7.53 -25.03
CA GLU A 473 0.12 6.70 -25.60
C GLU A 473 -1.05 6.41 -24.64
N TRP A 474 -0.83 6.58 -23.33
CA TRP A 474 -1.79 6.31 -22.24
C TRP A 474 -2.10 7.52 -21.35
N GLY A 475 -1.19 8.49 -21.30
CA GLY A 475 -1.41 9.79 -20.68
C GLY A 475 -2.40 10.55 -21.55
N ALA A 476 -3.47 11.06 -20.93
CA ALA A 476 -4.50 11.83 -21.62
C ALA A 476 -3.85 12.86 -22.54
N SER A 477 -3.91 12.62 -23.85
CA SER A 477 -3.69 13.68 -24.84
C SER A 477 -4.95 14.55 -24.78
N ASN A 478 -4.73 15.85 -24.57
CA ASN A 478 -5.71 16.95 -24.44
C ASN A 478 -6.99 16.78 -25.26
#